data_AF-A0A7C1QZ10-F1
#
_entry.id   AF-A0A7C1QZ10-F1
#
_cell.length_a   1.000
_cell.length_b   1.000
_cell.length_c   1.000
_cell.angle_alpha   90.00
_cell.angle_beta   90.00
_cell.angle_gamma   90.00
#
_symmetry.space_group_name_H-M   'P 1'
#
loop_
_entity.id
_entity.type
_entity.pdbx_description
1 polymer ?
#
loop_
_entity_poly.entity_id
_entity_poly.type
_entity_poly.pdbx_seq_one_letter_code
_entity_poly.pdbx_strand_id
1 'polypeptide(L)'
;MRISGDYEKILEDNLKDELEWLEEEFKLLFKDKKNYSKDDILIGNIILDKLTNNARSNDSEEVLNMLAVTLNRIEQTYPAFF
;
A
#
# COMPACT_ATOMS: atom_id res chain seq x y z
N MET A 1 14.31 4.00 -30.65
CA MET A 1 13.16 3.43 -29.91
C MET A 1 13.52 3.54 -28.43
N ARG A 2 12.97 4.52 -27.71
CA ARG A 2 13.23 4.73 -26.28
C ARG A 2 12.33 3.76 -25.50
N ILE A 3 12.75 2.51 -25.41
CA ILE A 3 11.97 1.44 -24.76
C ILE A 3 12.00 1.61 -23.23
N SER A 4 12.99 2.31 -22.66
CA SER A 4 13.15 2.45 -21.21
C SER A 4 12.06 3.31 -20.56
N GLY A 5 11.68 4.43 -21.18
CA GLY A 5 10.71 5.37 -20.59
C GLY A 5 9.27 4.85 -20.59
N ASP A 6 8.90 4.01 -21.56
CA ASP A 6 7.58 3.37 -21.58
C ASP A 6 7.51 2.24 -20.53
N TYR A 7 8.62 1.53 -20.28
CA TYR A 7 8.66 0.46 -19.29
C TYR A 7 8.58 1.00 -17.85
N GLU A 8 9.35 2.04 -17.51
CA GLU A 8 9.29 2.69 -16.20
C GLU A 8 7.89 3.23 -15.90
N LYS A 9 7.26 3.88 -16.88
CA LYS A 9 5.91 4.42 -16.75
C LYS A 9 4.85 3.33 -16.53
N ILE A 10 4.92 2.22 -17.27
CA ILE A 10 4.01 1.08 -17.08
C ILE A 10 4.18 0.49 -15.67
N LEU A 11 5.41 0.48 -15.16
CA LEU A 11 5.72 -0.07 -13.84
C LEU A 11 5.19 0.83 -12.72
N GLU A 12 5.28 2.15 -12.88
CA GLU A 12 4.68 3.15 -11.99
C GLU A 12 3.15 3.10 -12.01
N ASP A 13 2.53 3.04 -13.19
CA ASP A 13 1.07 2.96 -13.35
C ASP A 13 0.52 1.68 -12.68
N ASN A 14 1.17 0.53 -12.90
CA ASN A 14 0.78 -0.73 -12.26
C ASN A 14 0.92 -0.67 -10.74
N LEU A 15 2.00 -0.07 -10.22
CA LEU A 15 2.19 0.05 -8.78
C LEU A 15 1.12 0.96 -8.16
N LYS A 16 0.79 2.06 -8.84
CA LYS A 16 -0.26 2.96 -8.37
C LYS A 16 -1.59 2.22 -8.23
N ASP A 17 -1.97 1.44 -9.25
CA ASP A 17 -3.18 0.62 -9.21
C ASP A 17 -3.13 -0.42 -8.07
N GLU A 18 -1.96 -1.04 -7.81
CA GLU A 18 -1.78 -1.96 -6.67
C GLU A 18 -1.94 -1.26 -5.31
N LEU A 19 -1.36 -0.07 -5.15
CA LEU A 19 -1.46 0.72 -3.91
C LEU A 19 -2.90 1.20 -3.66
N GLU A 20 -3.60 1.65 -4.70
CA GLU A 20 -5.01 2.04 -4.62
C GLU A 20 -5.90 0.83 -4.29
N TRP A 21 -5.66 -0.31 -4.93
CA TRP A 21 -6.39 -1.55 -4.64
C TRP A 21 -6.18 -2.01 -3.19
N LEU A 22 -4.94 -1.91 -2.67
CA LEU A 22 -4.63 -2.27 -1.29
C LEU A 22 -5.29 -1.33 -0.27
N GLU A 23 -5.35 -0.03 -0.54
CA GLU A 23 -6.07 0.92 0.31
C GLU A 23 -7.57 0.58 0.40
N GLU A 24 -8.19 0.25 -0.75
CA GLU A 24 -9.59 -0.17 -0.79
C GLU A 24 -9.82 -1.54 -0.14
N GLU A 25 -8.91 -2.50 -0.28
CA GLU A 25 -9.00 -3.79 0.41
C GLU A 25 -8.91 -3.61 1.94
N PHE A 26 -7.96 -2.80 2.41
CA PHE A 26 -7.81 -2.48 3.82
C PHE A 26 -9.11 -1.84 4.36
N LYS A 27 -9.67 -0.89 3.61
CA LYS A 27 -10.93 -0.24 3.95
C LYS A 27 -12.11 -1.21 3.97
N LEU A 28 -12.24 -2.10 2.99
CA LEU A 28 -13.29 -3.13 2.97
C LEU A 28 -13.24 -4.04 4.20
N LEU A 29 -12.03 -4.40 4.64
CA LEU A 29 -11.84 -5.31 5.77
C LEU A 29 -12.10 -4.66 7.14
N PHE A 30 -11.86 -3.35 7.27
CA PHE A 30 -11.76 -2.70 8.58
C PHE A 30 -12.74 -1.53 8.79
N LYS A 31 -13.32 -0.91 7.74
CA LYS A 31 -14.15 0.30 7.87
C LYS A 31 -15.36 0.17 8.82
N ASP A 32 -15.99 -1.01 8.87
CA ASP A 32 -17.22 -1.22 9.65
C ASP A 32 -16.95 -1.80 11.05
N LYS A 33 -15.67 -2.02 11.40
CA LYS A 33 -15.28 -2.59 12.69
C LYS A 33 -15.15 -1.49 13.73
N LYS A 34 -15.93 -1.61 14.80
CA LYS A 34 -15.89 -0.67 15.94
C LYS A 34 -14.66 -0.84 16.83
N ASN A 35 -14.16 -2.07 16.95
CA ASN A 35 -12.95 -2.43 17.69
C ASN A 35 -12.20 -3.49 16.89
N TYR A 36 -10.89 -3.36 16.79
CA TYR A 36 -10.04 -4.35 16.13
C TYR A 36 -9.66 -5.44 17.14
N SER A 37 -9.91 -6.69 16.77
CA SER A 37 -9.39 -7.84 17.50
C SER A 37 -7.88 -8.01 17.24
N LYS A 38 -7.23 -8.88 18.01
CA LYS A 38 -5.82 -9.24 17.74
C LYS A 38 -5.64 -9.86 16.35
N ASP A 39 -6.63 -10.63 15.90
CA ASP A 39 -6.60 -11.26 14.57
C ASP A 39 -6.76 -10.21 13.48
N ASP A 40 -7.57 -9.17 13.72
CA ASP A 40 -7.69 -8.04 12.79
C ASP A 40 -6.35 -7.32 12.63
N ILE A 41 -5.69 -7.00 13.73
CA ILE A 41 -4.35 -6.37 13.72
C ILE A 41 -3.35 -7.26 12.99
N LEU A 42 -3.37 -8.57 13.24
CA LEU A 42 -2.49 -9.52 12.56
C LEU A 42 -2.71 -9.49 11.03
N ILE A 43 -3.96 -9.53 10.58
CA ILE A 43 -4.30 -9.47 9.15
C ILE A 43 -3.87 -8.14 8.54
N GLY A 44 -4.16 -7.02 9.22
CA GLY A 44 -3.74 -5.70 8.74
C GLY A 44 -2.22 -5.59 8.62
N ASN A 45 -1.47 -6.09 9.60
CA ASN A 45 -0.02 -6.10 9.55
C ASN A 45 0.52 -6.97 8.41
N ILE A 46 -0.11 -8.12 8.13
CA ILE A 46 0.25 -8.96 6.97
C ILE A 46 0.05 -8.20 5.64
N ILE A 47 -1.03 -7.42 5.53
CA ILE A 47 -1.32 -6.60 4.35
C ILE A 47 -0.26 -5.49 4.20
N LEU A 48 0.05 -4.78 5.29
CA LEU A 48 1.06 -3.73 5.32
C LEU A 48 2.48 -4.26 5.03
N ASP A 49 2.82 -5.45 5.53
CA ASP A 49 4.09 -6.10 5.24
C ASP A 49 4.22 -6.46 3.76
N LYS A 50 3.15 -6.97 3.14
CA LYS A 50 3.14 -7.25 1.69
C LYS A 50 3.33 -5.98 0.86
N LEU A 51 2.62 -4.91 1.22
CA LEU A 51 2.74 -3.59 0.59
C LEU A 51 4.19 -3.07 0.65
N THR A 52 4.79 -3.13 1.84
CA THR A 52 6.16 -2.64 2.07
C THR A 52 7.20 -3.50 1.34
N ASN A 53 7.01 -4.82 1.29
CA ASN A 53 7.93 -5.73 0.62
C ASN A 53 7.88 -5.60 -0.91
N ASN A 54 6.71 -5.41 -1.50
CA ASN A 54 6.59 -5.15 -2.94
C ASN A 54 7.28 -3.83 -3.31
N ALA A 55 7.05 -2.76 -2.54
CA ALA A 55 7.65 -1.47 -2.82
C ALA A 55 9.18 -1.42 -2.61
N ARG A 56 9.72 -2.19 -1.65
CA ARG A 56 11.18 -2.30 -1.41
C ARG A 56 11.96 -2.92 -2.56
N SER A 57 11.30 -3.67 -3.45
CA SER A 57 11.95 -4.21 -4.65
C SER A 57 12.17 -3.16 -5.75
N ASN A 58 11.68 -1.93 -5.54
CA ASN A 58 11.76 -0.82 -6.46
C ASN A 58 12.68 0.28 -5.91
N ASP A 59 13.76 0.60 -6.63
CA ASP A 59 14.69 1.69 -6.28
C ASP A 59 14.19 3.08 -6.71
N SER A 60 12.96 3.18 -7.25
CA SER A 60 12.39 4.46 -7.67
C SER A 60 11.96 5.30 -6.46
N GLU A 61 12.54 6.50 -6.34
CA GLU A 61 12.16 7.48 -5.32
C GLU A 61 10.67 7.84 -5.39
N GLU A 62 10.09 7.85 -6.60
CA GLU A 62 8.68 8.12 -6.81
C GLU A 62 7.81 7.02 -6.20
N VAL A 63 8.19 5.75 -6.38
CA VAL A 63 7.54 4.58 -5.79
C VAL A 63 7.57 4.63 -4.26
N LEU A 64 8.72 4.97 -3.68
CA LEU A 64 8.86 5.10 -2.22
C LEU A 64 8.01 6.24 -1.68
N ASN A 65 7.90 7.36 -2.40
CA ASN A 65 7.03 8.47 -2.04
C ASN A 65 5.55 8.06 -2.10
N MET A 66 5.12 7.36 -3.16
CA MET A 66 3.74 6.86 -3.26
C MET A 66 3.40 5.91 -2.09
N LEU A 67 4.31 4.98 -1.77
CA LEU A 67 4.16 4.09 -0.62
C LEU A 67 4.00 4.86 0.69
N ALA A 68 4.89 5.84 0.94
CA ALA A 68 4.85 6.64 2.17
C ALA A 68 3.53 7.42 2.31
N VAL A 69 3.01 7.96 1.21
CA VAL A 69 1.71 8.63 1.18
C VAL A 69 0.58 7.65 1.50
N THR A 70 0.57 6.47 0.89
CA THR A 70 -0.45 5.44 1.16
C THR A 70 -0.42 4.97 2.62
N LEU A 71 0.78 4.68 3.15
CA LEU A 71 0.93 4.27 4.56
C LEU A 71 0.43 5.35 5.52
N ASN A 72 0.76 6.62 5.27
CA ASN A 72 0.29 7.74 6.11
C ASN A 72 -1.24 7.87 6.07
N ARG A 73 -1.89 7.66 4.92
CA ARG A 73 -3.36 7.64 4.82
C ARG A 73 -3.97 6.50 5.63
N ILE A 74 -3.37 5.30 5.57
CA ILE A 74 -3.82 4.16 6.35
C ILE A 74 -3.62 4.44 7.84
N GLU A 75 -2.47 4.96 8.27
CA GLU A 75 -2.19 5.33 9.67
C GLU A 75 -3.20 6.34 10.22
N GLN A 76 -3.51 7.39 9.44
CA GLN A 76 -4.50 8.40 9.84
C GLN A 76 -5.91 7.83 9.96
N THR A 77 -6.28 6.88 9.09
CA THR A 77 -7.62 6.29 9.06
C THR A 77 -7.77 5.14 10.06
N TYR A 78 -6.69 4.40 10.30
CA TYR A 78 -6.63 3.16 11.06
C TYR A 78 -5.44 3.17 12.05
N PRO A 79 -5.40 4.11 13.01
CA PRO A 79 -4.24 4.30 13.90
C PRO A 79 -3.97 3.10 14.83
N ALA A 80 -4.91 2.17 14.97
CA ALA A 80 -4.72 0.97 15.79
C ALA A 80 -3.76 -0.08 15.17
N PHE A 81 -3.34 0.13 13.91
CA PHE A 81 -2.44 -0.76 13.18
C PHE A 81 -0.98 -0.26 13.14
N PHE A 82 -0.70 0.90 13.75
CA PHE A 82 0.61 1.55 13.84
C PHE A 82 0.97 1.81 15.31
#